data_AF-A0A7S1XG78-F1
#
_entry.id   AF-A0A7S1XG78-F1
#
_cell.length_a   1.000
_cell.length_b   1.000
_cell.length_c   1.000
_cell.angle_alpha   90.00
_cell.angle_beta   90.00
_cell.angle_gamma   90.00
#
_symmetry.space_group_name_H-M   'P 1'
#
loop_
_entity.id
_entity.type
_entity.pdbx_description
1 polymer ?
#
loop_
_entity_poly.entity_id
_entity_poly.type
_entity_poly.pdbx_seq_one_letter_code
_entity_poly.pdbx_strand_id
1 'polypeptide(L)'
;IFDEAHNVQDVAMDNMSFEFRGQWFLHATQALVQASQTVPSRGTEVAPAPGTLNELTNALLKAADFFSKFPAPKSDDLILPGSELNKFFAAIGISRDNQLPTKFVFDYALSVLSTSKSSNRTLTNRLQLVANLFRVLLSLSEEEVSRDFCLVIHSDSSKDQTSAPHVSKGWEDQSKRSEVPNDPRVSIWSMNPGLVMNEIVRMGVRSVVFTSGTLCPISTMASEMRMNFDISLENSHVVSKDQIMVGVLPK
;
A
#
# COMPACT_ATOMS: atom_id res chain seq x y z
N ILE A 1 22.29 4.42 5.27
CA ILE A 1 22.46 5.04 6.60
C ILE A 1 21.18 5.81 6.84
N PHE A 2 20.49 5.56 7.94
CA PHE A 2 19.30 6.27 8.35
C PHE A 2 19.66 7.21 9.47
N ASP A 3 19.53 8.51 9.21
CA ASP A 3 19.67 9.55 10.22
C ASP A 3 18.30 9.89 10.81
N GLU A 4 18.28 10.35 12.07
CA GLU A 4 17.06 10.48 12.87
C GLU A 4 16.19 9.21 12.83
N ALA A 5 16.84 8.08 13.11
CA ALA A 5 16.27 6.76 12.94
C ALA A 5 15.04 6.47 13.84
N HIS A 6 14.67 7.38 14.73
CA HIS A 6 13.38 7.34 15.44
C HIS A 6 12.18 7.50 14.49
N ASN A 7 12.35 8.14 13.32
CA ASN A 7 11.28 8.29 12.31
C ASN A 7 11.16 7.08 11.38
N VAL A 8 12.12 6.16 11.40
CA VAL A 8 12.21 5.07 10.43
C VAL A 8 11.04 4.11 10.56
N GLN A 9 10.50 3.92 11.76
CA GLN A 9 9.37 3.03 11.99
C GLN A 9 8.12 3.51 11.26
N ASP A 10 7.76 4.78 11.46
CA ASP A 10 6.61 5.40 10.79
C ASP A 10 6.78 5.37 9.29
N VAL A 11 7.96 5.75 8.79
CA VAL A 11 8.27 5.71 7.36
C VAL A 11 8.15 4.28 6.82
N ALA A 12 8.64 3.27 7.54
CA ALA A 12 8.54 1.88 7.10
C ALA A 12 7.07 1.41 7.06
N MET A 13 6.28 1.69 8.09
CA MET A 13 4.85 1.36 8.12
C MET A 13 4.08 2.07 7.01
N ASP A 14 4.36 3.35 6.76
CA ASP A 14 3.75 4.13 5.68
C ASP A 14 4.10 3.57 4.29
N ASN A 15 5.35 3.14 4.08
CA ASN A 15 5.77 2.56 2.80
C ASN A 15 5.16 1.17 2.53
N MET A 16 4.76 0.44 3.57
CA MET A 16 4.03 -0.83 3.43
C MET A 16 2.52 -0.65 3.44
N SER A 17 2.06 0.55 3.75
CA SER A 17 0.64 0.89 3.70
C SER A 17 0.24 1.22 2.26
N PHE A 18 -1.01 0.91 1.92
CA PHE A 18 -1.52 1.11 0.57
C PHE A 18 -2.95 1.62 0.61
N GLU A 19 -3.24 2.65 -0.17
CA GLU A 19 -4.58 3.24 -0.29
C GLU A 19 -5.13 3.05 -1.70
N PHE A 20 -6.44 2.80 -1.81
CA PHE A 20 -7.14 2.73 -3.08
C PHE A 20 -8.61 3.13 -2.98
N ARG A 21 -9.24 3.28 -4.15
CA ARG A 21 -10.66 3.62 -4.33
C ARG A 21 -11.32 2.66 -5.32
N GLY A 22 -12.63 2.52 -5.22
CA GLY A 22 -13.42 1.67 -6.12
C GLY A 22 -13.26 2.05 -7.60
N GLN A 23 -13.18 3.36 -7.89
CA GLN A 23 -12.99 3.86 -9.25
C GLN A 23 -11.69 3.42 -9.91
N TRP A 24 -10.66 3.08 -9.13
CA TRP A 24 -9.40 2.63 -9.70
C TRP A 24 -9.57 1.31 -10.47
N PHE A 25 -10.45 0.43 -10.01
CA PHE A 25 -10.79 -0.82 -10.70
C PHE A 25 -11.52 -0.56 -12.04
N LEU A 26 -12.38 0.47 -12.08
CA LEU A 26 -13.05 0.88 -13.33
C LEU A 26 -12.03 1.44 -14.33
N HIS A 27 -11.15 2.34 -13.90
CA HIS A 27 -10.08 2.88 -14.75
C HIS A 27 -9.10 1.79 -15.22
N ALA A 28 -8.75 0.86 -14.35
CA ALA A 28 -7.91 -0.29 -14.72
C ALA A 28 -8.61 -1.19 -15.75
N THR A 29 -9.92 -1.40 -15.63
CA THR A 29 -10.72 -2.12 -16.64
C THR A 29 -10.65 -1.41 -18.00
N GLN A 30 -10.85 -0.08 -18.02
CA GLN A 30 -10.75 0.72 -19.25
C GLN A 30 -9.34 0.63 -19.86
N ALA A 31 -8.29 0.64 -19.02
CA ALA A 31 -6.91 0.47 -19.47
C ALA A 31 -6.68 -0.91 -20.11
N LEU A 32 -7.21 -1.99 -19.52
CA LEU A 32 -7.11 -3.34 -20.11
C LEU A 32 -7.82 -3.44 -21.45
N VAL A 33 -9.01 -2.85 -21.58
CA VAL A 33 -9.73 -2.78 -22.87
C VAL A 33 -8.95 -1.97 -23.90
N GLN A 34 -8.35 -0.86 -23.48
CA GLN A 34 -7.49 -0.07 -24.37
C GLN A 34 -6.26 -0.88 -24.82
N ALA A 35 -5.62 -1.62 -23.91
CA ALA A 35 -4.47 -2.46 -24.23
C ALA A 35 -4.82 -3.56 -25.22
N SER A 36 -6.00 -4.19 -25.11
CA SER A 36 -6.44 -5.25 -26.03
C SER A 36 -6.73 -4.76 -27.45
N GLN A 37 -7.06 -3.48 -27.60
CA GLN A 37 -7.29 -2.82 -28.89
C GLN A 37 -6.02 -2.19 -29.48
N THR A 38 -4.93 -2.11 -28.70
CA THR A 38 -3.68 -1.48 -29.12
C THR A 38 -2.78 -2.50 -29.82
N VAL A 39 -2.23 -2.13 -30.98
CA VAL A 39 -1.27 -2.97 -31.71
C VAL A 39 0.11 -2.87 -31.04
N PRO A 40 0.73 -3.99 -30.62
CA PRO A 40 2.05 -3.97 -29.99
C PRO A 40 3.13 -3.42 -30.94
N SER A 41 3.91 -2.44 -30.47
CA SER A 41 5.00 -1.85 -31.25
C SER A 41 6.27 -2.69 -31.10
N ARG A 42 6.47 -3.70 -31.97
CA ARG A 42 7.66 -4.58 -32.05
C ARG A 42 8.10 -5.23 -30.73
N GLY A 43 7.76 -6.51 -30.53
CA GLY A 43 8.33 -7.37 -29.48
C GLY A 43 7.68 -8.75 -29.44
N THR A 44 8.43 -9.76 -29.00
CA THR A 44 8.06 -11.17 -28.74
C THR A 44 7.10 -11.36 -27.55
N GLU A 45 6.27 -10.38 -27.23
CA GLU A 45 5.31 -10.51 -26.14
C GLU A 45 4.09 -11.29 -26.64
N VAL A 46 3.99 -12.55 -26.20
CA VAL A 46 2.84 -13.40 -26.48
C VAL A 46 1.62 -12.75 -25.81
N ALA A 47 0.62 -12.38 -26.61
CA ALA A 47 -0.60 -11.83 -26.04
C ALA A 47 -1.25 -12.85 -25.09
N PRO A 48 -1.83 -12.41 -23.96
CA PRO A 48 -2.56 -13.29 -23.07
C PRO A 48 -3.73 -13.95 -23.80
N ALA A 49 -4.03 -15.19 -23.40
CA ALA A 49 -5.20 -15.90 -23.91
C ALA A 49 -6.46 -15.04 -23.66
N PRO A 50 -7.39 -14.94 -24.63
CA PRO A 50 -8.60 -14.12 -24.48
C PRO A 50 -9.41 -14.46 -23.23
N GLY A 51 -9.45 -15.74 -22.84
CA GLY A 51 -10.10 -16.19 -21.60
C GLY A 51 -9.51 -15.52 -20.36
N THR A 52 -8.17 -15.51 -20.24
CA THR A 52 -7.46 -14.90 -19.11
C THR A 52 -7.66 -13.39 -19.01
N LEU A 53 -7.65 -12.69 -20.15
CA LEU A 53 -7.93 -11.25 -20.18
C LEU A 53 -9.37 -10.96 -19.73
N ASN A 54 -10.33 -11.76 -20.20
CA ASN A 54 -11.74 -11.62 -19.83
C ASN A 54 -11.97 -11.92 -18.34
N GLU A 55 -11.32 -12.93 -17.78
CA GLU A 55 -11.39 -13.25 -16.35
C GLU A 55 -10.94 -12.07 -15.49
N LEU A 56 -9.78 -11.47 -15.80
CA LEU A 56 -9.30 -10.29 -15.07
C LEU A 56 -10.23 -9.08 -15.27
N THR A 57 -10.66 -8.82 -16.50
CA THR A 57 -11.58 -7.72 -16.80
C THR A 57 -12.88 -7.87 -15.99
N ASN A 58 -13.44 -9.07 -15.92
CA ASN A 58 -14.64 -9.37 -15.12
C ASN A 58 -14.39 -9.23 -13.62
N ALA A 59 -13.20 -9.64 -13.12
CA ALA A 59 -12.84 -9.46 -11.72
C ALA A 59 -12.75 -7.97 -11.34
N LEU A 60 -12.11 -7.13 -12.17
CA LEU A 60 -12.02 -5.69 -11.94
C LEU A 60 -13.40 -5.01 -12.03
N LEU A 61 -14.26 -5.42 -12.97
CA LEU A 61 -15.64 -4.93 -13.04
C LEU A 61 -16.46 -5.33 -11.80
N LYS A 62 -16.31 -6.56 -11.33
CA LYS A 62 -16.96 -7.02 -10.08
C LYS A 62 -16.50 -6.21 -8.88
N ALA A 63 -15.20 -5.91 -8.78
CA ALA A 63 -14.66 -5.05 -7.74
C ALA A 63 -15.24 -3.62 -7.83
N ALA A 64 -15.28 -3.02 -9.03
CA ALA A 64 -15.85 -1.70 -9.22
C ALA A 64 -17.35 -1.65 -8.85
N ASP A 65 -18.13 -2.66 -9.26
CA ASP A 65 -19.55 -2.79 -8.91
C ASP A 65 -19.76 -2.95 -7.40
N PHE A 66 -18.94 -3.78 -6.75
CA PHE A 66 -18.96 -3.94 -5.30
C PHE A 66 -18.78 -2.60 -4.59
N PHE A 67 -17.77 -1.81 -4.97
CA PHE A 67 -17.50 -0.51 -4.34
C PHE A 67 -18.61 0.51 -4.59
N SER A 68 -19.19 0.53 -5.80
CA SER A 68 -20.33 1.43 -6.11
C SER A 68 -21.55 1.19 -5.21
N LYS A 69 -21.71 -0.04 -4.71
CA LYS A 69 -22.82 -0.46 -3.83
C LYS A 69 -22.39 -0.55 -2.37
N PHE A 70 -21.10 -0.39 -2.07
CA PHE A 70 -20.55 -0.59 -0.75
C PHE A 70 -21.04 0.52 0.19
N PRO A 71 -21.66 0.21 1.33
CA PRO A 71 -22.14 1.24 2.24
C PRO A 71 -20.96 1.85 2.99
N ALA A 72 -20.46 3.00 2.52
CA ALA A 72 -19.41 3.74 3.22
C ALA A 72 -19.86 4.09 4.67
N PRO A 73 -18.97 3.98 5.67
CA PRO A 73 -19.28 4.40 7.03
C PRO A 73 -19.70 5.87 7.08
N LYS A 74 -20.75 6.18 7.85
CA LYS A 74 -21.33 7.54 7.91
C LYS A 74 -20.72 8.45 8.98
N SER A 75 -20.08 7.88 10.01
CA SER A 75 -19.50 8.64 11.13
C SER A 75 -18.01 8.42 11.21
N ASP A 76 -17.60 7.24 11.66
CA ASP A 76 -16.22 6.94 11.99
C ASP A 76 -15.67 5.90 11.02
N ASP A 77 -14.35 5.90 10.87
CA ASP A 77 -13.65 4.91 10.07
C ASP A 77 -13.91 3.50 10.60
N LEU A 78 -14.20 2.58 9.69
CA LEU A 78 -14.33 1.16 10.02
C LEU A 78 -12.95 0.51 9.91
N ILE A 79 -12.39 0.14 11.06
CA ILE A 79 -11.10 -0.56 11.16
C ILE A 79 -11.37 -2.05 11.38
N LEU A 80 -10.85 -2.88 10.48
CA LEU A 80 -10.96 -4.33 10.52
C LEU A 80 -9.57 -4.95 10.67
N PRO A 81 -9.43 -6.04 11.45
CA PRO A 81 -8.16 -6.73 11.59
C PRO A 81 -7.76 -7.39 10.27
N GLY A 82 -6.45 -7.58 10.07
CA GLY A 82 -5.95 -8.15 8.81
C GLY A 82 -6.43 -9.57 8.50
N SER A 83 -6.93 -10.32 9.48
CA SER A 83 -7.62 -11.60 9.25
C SER A 83 -8.86 -11.47 8.34
N GLU A 84 -9.47 -10.28 8.27
CA GLU A 84 -10.60 -10.01 7.40
C GLU A 84 -10.18 -9.63 5.96
N LEU A 85 -8.90 -9.34 5.70
CA LEU A 85 -8.40 -8.95 4.37
C LEU A 85 -8.76 -10.02 3.33
N ASN A 86 -8.48 -11.30 3.62
CA ASN A 86 -8.78 -12.39 2.69
C ASN A 86 -10.28 -12.50 2.34
N LYS A 87 -11.16 -12.30 3.31
CA LYS A 87 -12.63 -12.30 3.10
C LYS A 87 -13.06 -11.09 2.27
N PHE A 88 -12.50 -9.92 2.57
CA PHE A 88 -12.75 -8.70 1.81
C PHE A 88 -12.33 -8.84 0.35
N PHE A 89 -11.13 -9.37 0.08
CA PHE A 89 -10.65 -9.58 -1.28
C PHE A 89 -11.44 -10.63 -2.04
N ALA A 90 -11.81 -11.74 -1.37
CA ALA A 90 -12.69 -12.74 -1.96
C ALA A 90 -14.05 -12.15 -2.35
N ALA A 91 -14.62 -11.25 -1.53
CA ALA A 91 -15.89 -10.58 -1.83
C ALA A 91 -15.81 -9.74 -3.11
N ILE A 92 -14.69 -9.06 -3.35
CA ILE A 92 -14.47 -8.27 -4.57
C ILE A 92 -13.95 -9.11 -5.77
N GLY A 93 -13.87 -10.43 -5.63
CA GLY A 93 -13.48 -11.35 -6.70
C GLY A 93 -11.97 -11.48 -6.90
N ILE A 94 -11.17 -11.03 -5.93
CA ILE A 94 -9.72 -11.20 -5.90
C ILE A 94 -9.40 -12.36 -4.96
N SER A 95 -8.96 -13.49 -5.52
CA SER A 95 -8.61 -14.70 -4.77
C SER A 95 -7.24 -15.24 -5.18
N ARG A 96 -6.72 -16.24 -4.44
CA ARG A 96 -5.45 -16.91 -4.75
C ARG A 96 -5.43 -17.64 -6.10
N ASP A 97 -6.57 -18.16 -6.51
CA ASP A 97 -6.64 -19.02 -7.69
C ASP A 97 -6.57 -18.21 -9.00
N ASN A 98 -6.93 -16.93 -8.96
CA ASN A 98 -6.92 -16.05 -10.13
C ASN A 98 -5.56 -15.32 -10.32
N GLN A 99 -4.51 -15.65 -9.55
CA GLN A 99 -3.30 -14.83 -9.31
C GLN A 99 -2.16 -14.90 -10.36
N LEU A 100 -1.82 -16.09 -10.85
CA LEU A 100 -0.73 -16.23 -11.82
C LEU A 100 -1.08 -15.67 -13.21
N PRO A 101 -2.31 -15.88 -13.72
CA PRO A 101 -2.72 -15.28 -14.98
C PRO A 101 -2.85 -13.75 -14.90
N THR A 102 -3.12 -13.17 -13.72
CA THR A 102 -3.26 -11.72 -13.52
C THR A 102 -1.96 -10.97 -13.72
N LYS A 103 -0.86 -11.43 -13.12
CA LYS A 103 0.45 -10.75 -13.23
C LYS A 103 0.86 -10.62 -14.70
N PHE A 104 0.72 -11.70 -15.45
CA PHE A 104 1.05 -11.70 -16.88
C PHE A 104 0.21 -10.71 -17.67
N VAL A 105 -1.11 -10.66 -17.44
CA VAL A 105 -2.00 -9.70 -18.11
C VAL A 105 -1.66 -8.26 -17.73
N PHE A 106 -1.39 -7.97 -16.46
CA PHE A 106 -0.97 -6.63 -16.03
C PHE A 106 0.34 -6.22 -16.71
N ASP A 107 1.36 -7.08 -16.70
CA ASP A 107 2.67 -6.78 -17.27
C ASP A 107 2.55 -6.54 -18.79
N TYR A 108 1.79 -7.37 -19.52
CA TYR A 108 1.49 -7.19 -20.95
C TYR A 108 0.70 -5.90 -21.24
N ALA A 109 -0.33 -5.61 -20.45
CA ALA A 109 -1.13 -4.41 -20.69
C ALA A 109 -0.31 -3.13 -20.44
N LEU A 110 0.55 -3.13 -19.40
CA LEU A 110 1.44 -2.02 -19.08
C LEU A 110 2.52 -1.83 -20.15
N SER A 111 3.11 -2.91 -20.69
CA SER A 111 4.12 -2.82 -21.76
C SER A 111 3.52 -2.21 -23.04
N VAL A 112 2.34 -2.69 -23.46
CA VAL A 112 1.64 -2.19 -24.66
C VAL A 112 1.22 -0.73 -24.49
N LEU A 113 0.65 -0.36 -23.33
CA LEU A 113 0.21 1.02 -23.09
C LEU A 113 1.39 1.99 -22.94
N SER A 114 2.51 1.56 -22.35
CA SER A 114 3.69 2.42 -22.17
C SER A 114 4.37 2.79 -23.49
N THR A 115 4.25 1.94 -24.51
CA THR A 115 4.85 2.14 -25.83
C THR A 115 3.92 2.82 -26.83
N SER A 116 2.62 2.84 -26.55
CA SER A 116 1.61 3.47 -27.41
C SER A 116 1.58 4.98 -27.25
N LYS A 117 1.66 5.71 -28.38
CA LYS A 117 1.57 7.18 -28.41
C LYS A 117 0.15 7.70 -28.12
N SER A 118 -0.88 6.86 -28.23
CA SER A 118 -2.28 7.22 -27.98
C SER A 118 -2.79 6.72 -26.63
N SER A 119 -1.91 6.22 -25.75
CA SER A 119 -2.32 5.70 -24.46
C SER A 119 -2.76 6.81 -23.51
N ASN A 120 -3.82 6.55 -22.73
CA ASN A 120 -4.23 7.47 -21.68
C ASN A 120 -3.30 7.25 -20.47
N ARG A 121 -2.45 8.25 -20.17
CA ARG A 121 -1.48 8.18 -19.08
C ARG A 121 -2.15 7.95 -17.72
N THR A 122 -3.30 8.58 -17.48
CA THR A 122 -4.04 8.44 -16.22
C THR A 122 -4.54 7.01 -16.04
N LEU A 123 -5.13 6.41 -17.08
CA LEU A 123 -5.58 5.02 -17.03
C LEU A 123 -4.42 4.05 -16.84
N THR A 124 -3.29 4.30 -17.49
CA THR A 124 -2.06 3.48 -17.36
C THR A 124 -1.51 3.54 -15.94
N ASN A 125 -1.48 4.74 -15.33
CA ASN A 125 -1.05 4.89 -13.93
C ASN A 125 -2.00 4.17 -12.96
N ARG A 126 -3.32 4.24 -13.20
CA ARG A 126 -4.32 3.53 -12.39
C ARG A 126 -4.20 2.01 -12.52
N LEU A 127 -3.92 1.53 -13.74
CA LEU A 127 -3.64 0.11 -13.98
C LEU A 127 -2.39 -0.34 -13.22
N GLN A 128 -1.33 0.46 -13.19
CA GLN A 128 -0.12 0.16 -12.42
C GLN A 128 -0.39 0.10 -10.91
N LEU A 129 -1.18 1.04 -10.37
CA LEU A 129 -1.55 1.05 -8.96
C LEU A 129 -2.39 -0.19 -8.59
N VAL A 130 -3.36 -0.56 -9.43
CA VAL A 130 -4.13 -1.79 -9.22
C VAL A 130 -3.25 -3.03 -9.36
N ALA A 131 -2.31 -3.06 -10.31
CA ALA A 131 -1.35 -4.16 -10.43
C ALA A 131 -0.47 -4.28 -9.16
N ASN A 132 -0.01 -3.16 -8.60
CA ASN A 132 0.75 -3.12 -7.35
C ASN A 132 -0.10 -3.58 -6.16
N LEU A 133 -1.35 -3.12 -6.07
CA LEU A 133 -2.31 -3.61 -5.08
C LEU A 133 -2.39 -5.13 -5.16
N PHE A 134 -2.70 -5.69 -6.33
CA PHE A 134 -2.79 -7.14 -6.51
C PHE A 134 -1.53 -7.83 -6.00
N ARG A 135 -0.33 -7.36 -6.37
CA ARG A 135 0.97 -7.90 -5.88
C ARG A 135 1.08 -7.87 -4.36
N VAL A 136 0.75 -6.75 -3.71
CA VAL A 136 0.75 -6.63 -2.25
C VAL A 136 -0.22 -7.65 -1.65
N LEU A 137 -1.44 -7.75 -2.17
CA LEU A 137 -2.44 -8.70 -1.71
C LEU A 137 -1.99 -10.17 -1.84
N LEU A 138 -1.18 -10.50 -2.85
CA LEU A 138 -0.59 -11.85 -2.96
C LEU A 138 0.31 -12.13 -1.76
N SER A 139 1.17 -11.17 -1.40
CA SER A 139 2.09 -11.30 -0.25
C SER A 139 1.38 -11.30 1.11
N LEU A 140 0.25 -10.61 1.23
CA LEU A 140 -0.54 -10.56 2.47
C LEU A 140 -1.33 -11.84 2.74
N SER A 141 -1.43 -12.75 1.77
CA SER A 141 -2.25 -13.93 1.90
C SER A 141 -1.70 -14.97 2.88
N GLU A 142 -0.46 -14.81 3.36
CA GLU A 142 0.10 -15.62 4.45
C GLU A 142 -0.50 -15.16 5.79
N GLU A 143 -1.05 -16.09 6.58
CA GLU A 143 -1.72 -15.76 7.86
C GLU A 143 -0.80 -14.96 8.80
N GLU A 144 0.49 -15.27 8.81
CA GLU A 144 1.48 -14.57 9.62
C GLU A 144 1.64 -13.11 9.21
N VAL A 145 1.67 -12.83 7.90
CA VAL A 145 1.82 -11.48 7.36
C VAL A 145 0.53 -10.69 7.57
N SER A 146 -0.64 -11.29 7.37
CA SER A 146 -1.92 -10.58 7.54
C SER A 146 -2.13 -9.98 8.94
N ARG A 147 -1.54 -10.56 9.99
CA ARG A 147 -1.63 -10.03 11.37
C ARG A 147 -0.94 -8.68 11.53
N ASP A 148 0.02 -8.40 10.68
CA ASP A 148 0.79 -7.15 10.68
C ASP A 148 0.07 -6.03 9.93
N PHE A 149 -1.19 -6.22 9.50
CA PHE A 149 -1.98 -5.23 8.77
C PHE A 149 -3.39 -5.05 9.33
N CYS A 150 -3.98 -3.88 9.07
CA CYS A 150 -5.40 -3.64 9.25
C CYS A 150 -6.02 -3.04 7.98
N LEU A 151 -7.30 -3.32 7.77
CA LEU A 151 -8.11 -2.75 6.70
C LEU A 151 -8.92 -1.60 7.27
N VAL A 152 -8.75 -0.41 6.70
CA VAL A 152 -9.46 0.80 7.12
C VAL A 152 -10.36 1.25 5.98
N ILE A 153 -11.66 1.34 6.25
CA ILE A 153 -12.62 1.94 5.33
C ILE A 153 -12.99 3.30 5.91
N HIS A 154 -12.59 4.34 5.20
CA HIS A 154 -12.76 5.71 5.70
C HIS A 154 -14.21 6.16 5.62
N SER A 155 -14.67 6.89 6.63
CA SER A 155 -15.99 7.51 6.61
C SER A 155 -16.05 8.67 5.62
N ASP A 156 -17.23 8.92 5.04
CA ASP A 156 -17.45 10.06 4.15
C ASP A 156 -17.68 11.38 4.94
N SER A 157 -17.14 11.47 6.15
CA SER A 157 -17.32 12.64 7.00
C SER A 157 -16.55 13.82 6.41
N SER A 158 -17.28 14.88 6.08
CA SER A 158 -16.80 16.12 5.42
C SER A 158 -15.80 16.95 6.26
N LYS A 159 -15.21 16.39 7.32
CA LYS A 159 -14.39 17.11 8.31
C LYS A 159 -12.90 16.80 8.26
N ASP A 160 -12.47 15.79 7.50
CA ASP A 160 -11.08 15.34 7.59
C ASP A 160 -10.17 16.04 6.57
N GLN A 161 -9.94 17.33 6.79
CA GLN A 161 -8.91 18.10 6.08
C GLN A 161 -7.58 18.20 6.84
N THR A 162 -7.45 17.62 8.05
CA THR A 162 -6.27 17.93 8.88
C THR A 162 -5.54 16.76 9.53
N SER A 163 -5.93 15.49 9.35
CA SER A 163 -5.33 14.42 10.18
C SER A 163 -5.17 13.06 9.48
N ALA A 164 -4.76 13.03 8.21
CA ALA A 164 -4.20 11.78 7.68
C ALA A 164 -2.76 11.62 8.22
N PRO A 165 -2.37 10.44 8.75
CA PRO A 165 -0.96 10.14 8.99
C PRO A 165 -0.18 10.32 7.70
N HIS A 166 1.11 10.64 7.83
CA HIS A 166 2.01 11.15 6.80
C HIS A 166 2.35 10.13 5.71
N VAL A 167 1.34 9.49 5.10
CA VAL A 167 1.44 8.77 3.83
C VAL A 167 2.23 9.66 2.90
N SER A 168 3.43 9.19 2.52
CA SER A 168 4.28 9.86 1.55
C SER A 168 3.37 10.33 0.42
N LYS A 169 3.29 11.65 0.24
CA LYS A 169 2.44 12.29 -0.77
C LYS A 169 2.89 11.80 -2.14
N GLY A 170 2.40 10.63 -2.54
CA GLY A 170 2.26 10.26 -3.93
C GLY A 170 1.53 11.40 -4.59
N TRP A 171 2.02 11.79 -5.76
CA TRP A 171 1.65 12.99 -6.52
C TRP A 171 0.20 12.94 -7.03
N GLU A 172 -0.76 12.76 -6.14
CA GLU A 172 -2.18 12.88 -6.41
C GLU A 172 -2.64 14.29 -6.08
N ASP A 173 -2.98 14.95 -7.17
CA ASP A 173 -3.62 16.25 -7.24
C ASP A 173 -4.73 16.35 -6.20
N GLN A 174 -4.61 17.32 -5.28
CA GLN A 174 -5.65 17.69 -4.31
C GLN A 174 -6.88 18.32 -5.00
N SER A 175 -7.05 18.12 -6.31
CA SER A 175 -8.08 18.75 -7.10
C SER A 175 -9.22 17.77 -7.41
N LYS A 176 -10.38 18.11 -6.84
CA LYS A 176 -11.75 17.63 -7.15
C LYS A 176 -12.11 16.22 -6.68
N ARG A 177 -12.95 16.19 -5.64
CA ARG A 177 -13.81 15.06 -5.26
C ARG A 177 -14.39 14.45 -6.52
N SER A 178 -14.21 13.14 -6.69
CA SER A 178 -14.79 12.43 -7.82
C SER A 178 -16.32 12.57 -7.76
N GLU A 179 -16.94 12.96 -8.87
CA GLU A 179 -18.39 13.21 -8.99
C GLU A 179 -19.25 11.94 -8.84
N VAL A 180 -18.62 10.77 -8.69
CA VAL A 180 -19.33 9.49 -8.57
C VAL A 180 -19.86 9.34 -7.14
N PRO A 181 -21.19 9.17 -6.97
CA PRO A 181 -21.76 8.81 -5.68
C PRO A 181 -21.15 7.49 -5.18
N ASN A 182 -20.79 7.43 -3.89
CA ASN A 182 -20.41 6.20 -3.21
C ASN A 182 -19.09 5.54 -3.69
N ASP A 183 -17.98 6.28 -3.66
CA ASP A 183 -16.62 5.76 -3.90
C ASP A 183 -15.78 5.79 -2.61
N PRO A 184 -15.92 4.78 -1.72
CA PRO A 184 -15.23 4.77 -0.43
C PRO A 184 -13.71 4.70 -0.62
N ARG A 185 -13.00 5.45 0.22
CA ARG A 185 -11.55 5.38 0.35
C ARG A 185 -11.22 4.20 1.27
N VAL A 186 -10.34 3.33 0.81
CA VAL A 186 -9.93 2.12 1.54
C VAL A 186 -8.42 2.11 1.67
N SER A 187 -7.94 1.90 2.89
CA SER A 187 -6.51 1.80 3.19
C SER A 187 -6.20 0.44 3.82
N ILE A 188 -5.06 -0.11 3.45
CA ILE A 188 -4.43 -1.26 4.10
C ILE A 188 -3.25 -0.68 4.84
N TRP A 189 -3.31 -0.60 6.17
CA TRP A 189 -2.21 -0.07 6.96
C TRP A 189 -1.32 -1.19 7.47
N SER A 190 -0.02 -1.03 7.31
CA SER A 190 0.96 -1.90 7.95
C SER A 190 1.23 -1.42 9.37
N MET A 191 1.08 -2.31 10.34
CA MET A 191 1.34 -2.07 11.76
C MET A 191 2.71 -2.59 12.20
N ASN A 192 3.55 -3.00 11.24
CA ASN A 192 4.83 -3.61 11.52
C ASN A 192 5.95 -3.05 10.62
N PRO A 193 6.83 -2.18 11.15
CA PRO A 193 7.94 -1.63 10.39
C PRO A 193 8.99 -2.70 10.01
N GLY A 194 9.02 -3.82 10.72
CA GLY A 194 9.96 -4.91 10.46
C GLY A 194 9.76 -5.61 9.12
N LEU A 195 8.59 -5.50 8.49
CA LEU A 195 8.36 -6.04 7.15
C LEU A 195 9.26 -5.37 6.11
N VAL A 196 9.34 -4.03 6.12
CA VAL A 196 10.26 -3.29 5.24
C VAL A 196 11.69 -3.65 5.51
N MET A 197 12.07 -3.72 6.79
CA MET A 197 13.45 -4.00 7.16
C MET A 197 13.91 -5.37 6.73
N ASN A 198 13.06 -6.37 6.88
CA ASN A 198 13.34 -7.72 6.39
C ASN A 198 13.50 -7.72 4.86
N GLU A 199 12.72 -6.94 4.13
CA GLU A 199 12.86 -6.82 2.68
C GLU A 199 14.18 -6.12 2.29
N ILE A 200 14.55 -5.03 2.98
CA ILE A 200 15.84 -4.35 2.78
C ILE A 200 17.00 -5.33 2.98
N VAL A 201 16.95 -6.17 4.02
CA VAL A 201 17.97 -7.20 4.26
C VAL A 201 17.96 -8.25 3.14
N ARG A 202 16.78 -8.71 2.70
CA ARG A 202 16.63 -9.67 1.59
C ARG A 202 17.19 -9.15 0.27
N MET A 203 17.15 -7.84 0.04
CA MET A 203 17.78 -7.19 -1.13
C MET A 203 19.32 -7.28 -1.12
N GLY A 204 19.94 -7.79 -0.06
CA GLY A 204 21.38 -8.03 -0.01
C GLY A 204 22.21 -6.77 0.27
N VAL A 205 21.64 -5.79 0.97
CA VAL A 205 22.40 -4.61 1.39
C VAL A 205 23.57 -5.02 2.28
N ARG A 206 24.76 -4.45 2.03
CA ARG A 206 25.98 -4.80 2.76
C ARG A 206 25.93 -4.41 4.25
N SER A 207 25.32 -3.27 4.55
CA SER A 207 25.26 -2.72 5.89
C SER A 207 24.11 -1.73 6.01
N VAL A 208 23.34 -1.84 7.08
CA VAL A 208 22.36 -0.84 7.51
C VAL A 208 22.90 -0.18 8.77
N VAL A 209 22.93 1.15 8.79
CA VAL A 209 23.42 1.93 9.93
C VAL A 209 22.32 2.89 10.34
N PHE A 210 21.98 2.88 11.62
CA PHE A 210 21.00 3.77 12.23
C PHE A 210 21.72 4.77 13.13
N THR A 211 21.41 6.05 12.98
CA THR A 211 21.87 7.12 13.86
C THR A 211 20.66 7.90 14.37
N SER A 212 20.64 8.20 15.67
CA SER A 212 19.64 9.07 16.29
C SER A 212 20.14 9.53 17.65
N GLY A 213 19.82 10.76 18.03
CA GLY A 213 20.09 11.27 19.37
C GLY A 213 19.09 10.82 20.43
N THR A 214 17.95 10.25 20.02
CA THR A 214 16.79 9.96 20.89
C THR A 214 16.42 8.48 20.96
N LEU A 215 17.20 7.60 20.31
CA LEU A 215 16.95 6.16 20.33
C LEU A 215 17.52 5.52 21.60
N CYS A 216 16.73 5.58 22.68
CA CYS A 216 17.00 4.87 23.93
C CYS A 216 15.66 4.35 24.51
N PRO A 217 15.57 3.07 24.91
CA PRO A 217 16.58 2.02 24.79
C PRO A 217 16.68 1.41 23.39
N ILE A 218 17.89 1.12 22.89
CA ILE A 218 18.09 0.50 21.55
C ILE A 218 17.36 -0.85 21.40
N SER A 219 17.22 -1.61 22.50
CA SER A 219 16.53 -2.91 22.49
C SER A 219 15.06 -2.81 22.07
N THR A 220 14.38 -1.72 22.40
CA THR A 220 12.97 -1.50 22.04
C THR A 220 12.83 -1.34 20.53
N MET A 221 13.64 -0.47 19.94
CA MET A 221 13.68 -0.24 18.50
C MET A 221 14.04 -1.52 17.73
N ALA A 222 15.01 -2.29 18.22
CA ALA A 222 15.41 -3.57 17.62
C ALA A 222 14.22 -4.56 17.57
N SER A 223 13.49 -4.66 18.69
CA SER A 223 12.30 -5.51 18.80
C SER A 223 11.18 -5.05 17.85
N GLU A 224 10.88 -3.76 17.81
CA GLU A 224 9.82 -3.19 16.95
C GLU A 224 10.12 -3.38 15.47
N MET A 225 11.38 -3.21 15.06
CA MET A 225 11.81 -3.42 13.67
C MET A 225 12.08 -4.89 13.33
N ARG A 226 11.92 -5.82 14.29
CA ARG A 226 12.27 -7.24 14.13
C ARG A 226 13.69 -7.44 13.56
N MET A 227 14.62 -6.59 13.97
CA MET A 227 16.02 -6.63 13.55
C MET A 227 16.93 -6.87 14.74
N ASN A 228 18.01 -7.62 14.53
CA ASN A 228 19.11 -7.70 15.48
C ASN A 228 20.21 -6.72 15.08
N PHE A 229 20.60 -5.84 16.00
CA PHE A 229 21.74 -4.94 15.81
C PHE A 229 22.99 -5.57 16.40
N ASP A 230 23.84 -6.16 15.56
CA ASP A 230 25.09 -6.80 15.98
C ASP A 230 26.08 -5.82 16.62
N ILE A 231 26.02 -4.55 16.18
CA ILE A 231 26.81 -3.46 16.71
C ILE A 231 25.84 -2.38 17.20
N SER A 232 25.88 -2.08 18.49
CA SER A 232 25.10 -1.03 19.12
C SER A 232 26.00 -0.14 19.99
N LEU A 233 25.70 1.16 19.99
CA LEU A 233 26.35 2.14 20.85
C LEU A 233 25.28 3.05 21.43
N GLU A 234 25.03 2.92 22.73
CA GLU A 234 24.14 3.80 23.48
C GLU A 234 25.00 4.63 24.44
N ASN A 235 25.23 5.89 24.12
CA ASN A 235 26.03 6.78 24.96
C ASN A 235 25.22 7.21 26.18
N SER A 236 25.87 7.33 27.33
CA SER A 236 25.25 7.93 28.51
C SER A 236 24.82 9.37 28.24
N HIS A 237 23.73 9.79 28.88
CA HIS A 237 23.22 11.15 28.80
C HIS A 237 24.30 12.16 29.22
N VAL A 238 24.60 13.10 28.34
CA VAL A 238 25.72 14.05 28.53
C VAL A 238 25.34 15.20 29.47
N VAL A 239 24.05 15.49 29.62
CA VAL A 239 23.54 16.60 30.43
C VAL A 239 23.35 16.17 31.89
N SER A 240 23.81 17.00 32.83
CA SER A 240 23.77 16.70 34.27
C SER A 240 22.36 16.87 34.86
N LYS A 241 22.12 16.27 36.04
CA LYS A 241 20.80 16.33 36.70
C LYS A 241 20.31 17.75 36.98
N ASP A 242 21.23 18.67 37.30
CA ASP A 242 20.92 20.07 37.62
C ASP A 242 20.47 20.87 36.37
N GLN A 243 20.68 20.33 35.17
CA GLN A 243 20.27 20.91 33.90
C GLN A 243 18.95 20.32 33.39
N ILE A 244 18.32 19.40 34.15
CA ILE A 244 17.08 18.72 33.77
C ILE A 244 15.95 19.24 34.66
N MET A 245 14.90 19.77 34.05
CA MET A 245 13.65 20.11 34.73
C MET A 245 12.56 19.13 34.29
N VAL A 246 12.07 18.30 35.23
CA VAL A 246 10.93 17.39 35.01
C VAL A 246 9.79 17.83 35.92
N GLY A 247 8.61 18.04 35.35
CA GLY A 247 7.39 18.31 36.09
C GLY A 247 6.30 17.33 35.70
N VAL A 248 5.57 16.81 36.68
CA VAL A 248 4.36 16.02 36.47
C VAL A 248 3.18 16.85 36.94
N LEU A 249 2.22 17.11 36.07
CA LEU A 249 0.97 17.76 36.45
C LEU A 249 0.00 16.67 36.95
N PRO A 250 -0.37 16.64 38.24
CA PRO A 250 -1.40 15.73 38.71
C PRO A 250 -2.75 16.12 38.12
N LYS A 251 -3.60 15.10 37.90
CA LYS A 251 -5.00 15.30 37.49
C LYS A 251 -5.82 15.98 38.58
#